data_AF-A0A3B3C0E5-F1
#
_entry.id   AF-A0A3B3C0E5-F1
#
_cell.length_a   1.000
_cell.length_b   1.000
_cell.length_c   1.000
_cell.angle_alpha   90.00
_cell.angle_beta   90.00
_cell.angle_gamma   90.00
#
_symmetry.space_group_name_H-M   'P 1'
#
loop_
_entity.id
_entity.type
_entity.pdbx_description
1 polymer ?
#
loop_
_entity_poly.entity_id
_entity_poly.type
_entity_poly.pdbx_seq_one_letter_code
_entity_poly.pdbx_strand_id
1 'polypeptide(L)'
;RDSFWIFCFLSRAAESYQKETVRFSVDSGMSLIRKGELTIVSGAPRGGFSGQVAFLKADPVAETNLLVEQVLSGPGLASSFGYDLTVVDLNADG
;
A
#
# COMPACT_ATOMS: atom_id res chain seq x y z
N ARG A 1 9.93 -8.25 13.32
CA ARG A 1 9.28 -6.94 13.07
C ARG A 1 10.26 -6.27 12.15
N ASP A 2 10.17 -6.62 10.87
CA ASP A 2 11.28 -6.56 9.93
C ASP A 2 11.16 -5.24 9.13
N SER A 3 12.30 -4.66 8.76
CA SER A 3 12.50 -3.20 8.76
C SER A 3 12.18 -2.53 7.41
N PHE A 4 11.02 -2.85 6.84
CA PHE A 4 10.55 -2.22 5.61
C PHE A 4 9.91 -0.85 5.88
N TRP A 5 10.31 0.14 5.09
CA TRP A 5 9.73 1.48 5.14
C TRP A 5 9.02 1.80 3.83
N ILE A 6 7.78 2.26 3.94
CA ILE A 6 7.01 2.77 2.81
C ILE A 6 7.08 4.29 2.86
N PHE A 7 7.70 4.88 1.84
CA PHE A 7 7.70 6.33 1.66
C PHE A 7 6.52 6.72 0.79
N CYS A 8 5.73 7.69 1.27
CA CYS A 8 4.63 8.28 0.52
C CYS A 8 4.92 9.76 0.28
N PHE A 9 4.89 10.20 -0.99
CA PHE A 9 5.12 11.59 -1.36
C PHE A 9 3.79 12.38 -1.41
N LEU A 10 3.77 13.56 -0.79
CA LEU A 10 2.60 14.46 -0.77
C LEU A 10 2.52 15.28 -2.07
N SER A 11 1.50 15.06 -2.88
CA SER A 11 1.14 15.97 -3.98
C SER A 11 -0.25 16.58 -3.73
N ARG A 12 -0.33 17.92 -3.76
CA ARG A 12 -1.60 18.67 -3.74
C ARG A 12 -2.32 18.45 -5.06
N ALA A 13 -3.32 17.58 -5.09
CA ALA A 13 -4.24 17.46 -6.20
C ALA A 13 -5.68 17.50 -5.68
N ALA A 14 -6.32 18.66 -5.83
CA ALA A 14 -7.77 18.75 -5.84
C ALA A 14 -8.29 18.10 -7.13
N GLU A 15 -9.37 17.30 -7.02
CA GLU A 15 -10.55 17.29 -7.91
C GLU A 15 -11.27 15.94 -7.86
N SER A 16 -12.55 16.03 -7.53
CA SER A 16 -13.52 14.99 -7.16
C SER A 16 -13.97 14.09 -8.33
N TYR A 17 -13.96 12.76 -8.12
CA TYR A 17 -15.06 11.86 -8.51
C TYR A 17 -14.85 10.45 -7.91
N GLN A 18 -15.95 9.83 -7.51
CA GLN A 18 -16.06 8.61 -6.71
C GLN A 18 -15.79 7.34 -7.54
N LYS A 19 -14.66 6.70 -7.27
CA LYS A 19 -14.40 5.26 -7.49
C LYS A 19 -13.18 4.96 -6.63
N GLU A 20 -13.33 4.24 -5.53
CA GLU A 20 -12.24 3.89 -4.60
C GLU A 20 -11.03 3.36 -5.41
N THR A 21 -10.06 4.21 -5.69
CA THR A 21 -9.01 3.92 -6.67
C THR A 21 -7.90 3.19 -5.93
N VAL A 22 -8.09 1.89 -5.68
CA VAL A 22 -7.08 0.99 -5.08
C VAL A 22 -5.98 0.63 -6.10
N ARG A 23 -5.63 1.55 -7.00
CA ARG A 23 -4.62 1.33 -8.05
C ARG A 23 -4.06 2.64 -8.54
N PHE A 24 -3.73 3.54 -7.61
CA PHE A 24 -3.07 4.78 -7.98
C PHE A 24 -1.55 4.60 -8.07
N SER A 25 -0.99 3.83 -7.13
CA SER A 25 0.40 3.37 -7.11
C SER A 25 0.43 1.92 -6.65
N VAL A 26 1.36 1.13 -7.20
CA VAL A 26 1.52 -0.28 -6.86
C VAL A 26 3.00 -0.60 -6.82
N ASP A 27 3.42 -1.28 -5.76
CA ASP A 27 4.74 -1.87 -5.64
C ASP A 27 4.63 -3.24 -4.97
N SER A 28 5.72 -4.00 -4.92
CA SER A 28 5.72 -5.33 -4.31
C SER A 28 7.09 -5.64 -3.71
N GLY A 29 7.11 -6.51 -2.73
CA GLY A 29 8.35 -7.11 -2.28
C GLY A 29 8.13 -8.41 -1.53
N MET A 30 9.24 -9.09 -1.28
CA MET A 30 9.25 -10.32 -0.50
C MET A 30 9.37 -10.00 0.98
N SER A 31 8.76 -10.84 1.80
CA SER A 31 8.91 -10.86 3.26
C SER A 31 8.50 -9.59 4.01
N LEU A 32 7.77 -8.66 3.39
CA LEU A 32 7.37 -7.41 4.07
C LEU A 32 6.59 -7.64 5.36
N ILE A 33 5.67 -8.63 5.36
CA ILE A 33 4.85 -8.97 6.53
C ILE A 33 5.23 -10.34 7.07
N ARG A 34 5.47 -11.32 6.19
CA ARG A 34 5.77 -12.71 6.53
C ARG A 34 6.94 -13.20 5.69
N LYS A 35 7.96 -13.74 6.33
CA LYS A 35 9.16 -14.26 5.66
C LYS A 35 8.81 -15.26 4.56
N GLY A 36 9.36 -15.02 3.36
CA GLY A 36 9.16 -15.88 2.20
C GLY A 36 7.83 -15.71 1.47
N GLU A 37 6.97 -14.77 1.88
CA GLU A 37 5.72 -14.45 1.19
C GLU A 37 5.87 -13.16 0.36
N LEU A 38 5.33 -13.16 -0.86
CA LEU A 38 5.20 -11.94 -1.67
C LEU A 38 4.06 -11.10 -1.11
N THR A 39 4.34 -9.83 -0.84
CA THR A 39 3.32 -8.85 -0.48
C THR A 39 3.23 -7.77 -1.55
N ILE A 40 2.02 -7.54 -2.06
CA ILE A 40 1.71 -6.44 -2.97
C ILE A 40 1.24 -5.26 -2.14
N VAL A 41 1.77 -4.08 -2.40
CA VAL A 41 1.38 -2.84 -1.73
C VAL A 41 0.67 -1.96 -2.75
N SER A 42 -0.53 -1.50 -2.41
CA SER A 42 -1.34 -0.65 -3.29
C SER A 42 -1.81 0.62 -2.60
N GLY A 43 -1.61 1.75 -3.27
CA GLY A 43 -2.04 3.06 -2.83
C GLY A 43 -3.48 3.37 -3.24
N ALA A 44 -4.23 3.91 -2.29
CA ALA A 44 -5.60 4.41 -2.42
C ALA A 44 -5.67 5.85 -1.85
N PRO A 45 -5.14 6.87 -2.55
CA PRO A 45 -4.96 8.23 -2.04
C PRO A 45 -6.24 8.98 -1.66
N ARG A 46 -7.41 8.40 -1.96
CA ARG A 46 -8.73 8.93 -1.61
C ARG A 46 -9.48 8.07 -0.59
N GLY A 47 -8.92 6.91 -0.23
CA GLY A 47 -9.49 6.05 0.78
C GLY A 47 -9.57 6.76 2.12
N GLY A 48 -10.71 6.65 2.80
CA GLY A 48 -10.88 7.21 4.15
C GLY A 48 -10.69 8.73 4.27
N PHE A 49 -10.82 9.48 3.17
CA PHE A 49 -10.64 10.95 3.07
C PHE A 49 -9.22 11.49 3.34
N SER A 50 -8.33 10.71 3.93
CA SER A 50 -6.92 11.04 4.15
C SER A 50 -5.97 10.36 3.15
N GLY A 51 -6.44 9.28 2.50
CA GLY A 51 -5.63 8.36 1.72
C GLY A 51 -5.31 7.08 2.50
N GLN A 52 -5.14 5.96 1.81
CA GLN A 52 -4.86 4.65 2.39
C GLN A 52 -3.80 3.89 1.58
N VAL A 53 -3.10 2.96 2.23
CA VAL A 53 -2.19 1.99 1.59
C VAL A 53 -2.59 0.60 2.05
N ALA A 54 -2.92 -0.28 1.11
CA ALA A 54 -3.32 -1.65 1.37
C ALA A 54 -2.17 -2.63 1.07
N PHE A 55 -1.98 -3.60 1.94
CA PHE A 55 -1.09 -4.73 1.76
C PHE A 55 -1.93 -5.94 1.39
N LEU A 56 -1.59 -6.56 0.27
CA LEU A 56 -2.31 -7.66 -0.33
C LEU A 56 -1.39 -8.86 -0.45
N LYS A 57 -1.95 -10.05 -0.25
CA LYS A 57 -1.26 -11.32 -0.51
C LYS A 57 -2.12 -12.22 -1.38
N ALA A 58 -1.49 -13.17 -2.05
CA ALA A 58 -2.21 -14.21 -2.77
C ALA A 58 -3.04 -15.04 -1.79
N ASP A 59 -4.27 -15.35 -2.17
CA ASP A 59 -5.10 -16.31 -1.46
C ASP A 59 -4.49 -17.71 -1.65
N PRO A 60 -4.12 -18.42 -0.57
CA PRO A 60 -3.50 -19.74 -0.66
C PRO A 60 -4.45 -20.84 -1.15
N VAL A 61 -5.77 -20.60 -1.15
CA VAL A 61 -6.79 -21.56 -1.58
C VAL A 61 -7.29 -21.26 -2.98
N ALA A 62 -7.38 -19.98 -3.33
CA ALA A 62 -7.82 -19.52 -4.64
C ALA A 62 -6.74 -18.64 -5.27
N GLU A 63 -5.75 -19.24 -5.95
CA GLU A 63 -4.54 -18.58 -6.47
C GLU A 63 -4.80 -17.31 -7.32
N THR A 64 -6.02 -17.10 -7.82
CA THR A 64 -6.42 -15.90 -8.57
C THR A 64 -6.86 -14.72 -7.70
N ASN A 65 -7.06 -14.92 -6.41
CA ASN A 65 -7.60 -13.92 -5.49
C ASN A 65 -6.49 -13.26 -4.67
N LEU A 66 -6.71 -11.99 -4.33
CA LEU A 66 -5.88 -11.25 -3.40
C LEU A 66 -6.65 -11.00 -2.11
N LEU A 67 -6.02 -11.28 -0.97
CA LEU A 67 -6.55 -11.00 0.35
C LEU A 67 -5.89 -9.74 0.91
N VAL A 68 -6.69 -8.85 1.48
CA VAL A 68 -6.19 -7.68 2.22
C VAL A 68 -5.65 -8.17 3.56
N GLU A 69 -4.34 -8.01 3.77
CA GLU A 69 -3.69 -8.38 5.03
C GLU A 69 -3.65 -7.19 6.00
N GLN A 70 -3.41 -5.98 5.50
CA GLN A 70 -3.35 -4.77 6.32
C GLN A 70 -3.72 -3.53 5.51
N VAL A 71 -4.25 -2.50 6.18
CA VAL A 71 -4.45 -1.16 5.61
C VAL A 71 -3.84 -0.11 6.54
N LEU A 72 -3.04 0.78 5.98
CA LEU A 72 -2.53 1.98 6.64
C LEU A 72 -3.34 3.18 6.18
N SER A 73 -3.78 4.01 7.14
CA SER A 73 -4.51 5.25 6.86
C SER A 73 -3.60 6.47 6.95
N GLY A 74 -3.84 7.45 6.08
CA GLY A 74 -3.11 8.71 6.05
C GLY A 74 -3.33 9.52 7.33
N PRO A 75 -2.32 10.25 7.81
CA PRO A 75 -2.35 10.94 9.09
C PRO A 75 -3.22 12.21 9.11
N GLY A 76 -3.68 12.71 7.95
CA GLY A 76 -4.47 13.94 7.86
C GLY A 76 -5.38 14.00 6.66
N LEU A 77 -6.44 14.81 6.75
CA LEU A 77 -7.42 15.00 5.69
C LEU A 77 -6.72 15.51 4.41
N ALA A 78 -7.08 14.93 3.25
CA ALA A 78 -6.52 15.30 1.94
C ALA A 78 -4.97 15.21 1.86
N SER A 79 -4.36 14.34 2.66
CA SER A 79 -2.92 14.10 2.61
C SER A 79 -2.46 13.28 1.40
N SER A 80 -3.36 12.88 0.49
CA SER A 80 -3.01 12.05 -0.67
C SER A 80 -2.17 10.81 -0.30
N PHE A 81 -2.34 10.26 0.91
CA PHE A 81 -1.51 9.16 1.40
C PHE A 81 -1.73 7.89 0.55
N GLY A 82 -0.67 7.32 0.01
CA GLY A 82 -0.71 6.30 -1.04
C GLY A 82 -0.72 6.86 -2.48
N TYR A 83 -0.33 8.11 -2.71
CA TYR A 83 -0.17 8.65 -4.08
C TYR A 83 1.04 8.03 -4.80
N ASP A 84 2.17 7.92 -4.13
CA ASP A 84 3.36 7.26 -4.65
C ASP A 84 3.90 6.30 -3.58
N LEU A 85 4.49 5.19 -4.02
CA LEU A 85 4.95 4.12 -3.14
C LEU A 85 6.31 3.60 -3.63
N THR A 86 7.18 3.31 -2.68
CA THR A 86 8.40 2.55 -2.93
C THR A 86 8.64 1.64 -1.73
N VAL A 87 8.84 0.36 -2.01
CA VAL A 87 9.25 -0.66 -1.05
C VAL A 87 10.77 -0.74 -1.08
N VAL A 88 11.39 -0.52 0.08
CA VAL A 88 12.84 -0.63 0.24
C VAL A 88 13.15 -1.47 1.46
N ASP A 89 13.97 -2.50 1.25
CA ASP A 89 14.65 -3.24 2.31
C ASP A 89 15.90 -2.43 2.73
N LEU A 90 15.79 -1.69 3.85
CA LEU A 90 16.89 -0.84 4.33
C LEU A 90 17.92 -1.61 5.14
N ASN A 91 17.57 -2.78 5.69
CA ASN A 91 18.41 -3.58 6.57
C ASN A 91 18.92 -4.87 5.92
N ALA A 92 18.61 -5.09 4.64
CA ALA A 92 19.04 -6.22 3.84
C ALA A 92 18.65 -7.58 4.46
N ASP A 93 17.50 -7.66 5.14
CA ASP A 93 17.02 -8.92 5.73
C ASP A 93 16.05 -9.71 4.82
N GLY A 94 15.72 -9.13 3.67
CA GLY A 94 14.89 -9.73 2.61
C GLY A 94 13.50 -10.06 3.09
#